data_AF-D6WCN4-F1
#
_entry.id   AF-D6WCN4-F1
#
_cell.length_a   1.000
_cell.length_b   1.000
_cell.length_c   1.000
_cell.angle_alpha   90.00
_cell.angle_beta   90.00
_cell.angle_gamma   90.00
#
_symmetry.space_group_name_H-M   'P 1'
#
loop_
_entity.id
_entity.type
_entity.pdbx_description
1 polymer ?
#
loop_
_entity_poly.entity_id
_entity_poly.type
_entity_poly.pdbx_seq_one_letter_code
_entity_poly.pdbx_strand_id
1 'polypeptide(L)'
;MVSCATGCNPLIYKGYGCYCGFLGSGYAVDGIDSCCKMHDWCYDTANCPMFLEYFVPYYWKCYRNRPLCALDQRGGPGSCAQRLCECDRILSQCLSQFPCPSKRAYCRASHWRLFQNLLYNKVINLKHFDNPWKSKDGGFHEDHSGGT
;
A
#
# COMPACT_ATOMS: atom_id res chain seq x y z
N MET A 1 -8.45 -3.25 2.74
CA MET A 1 -8.98 -2.87 4.07
C MET A 1 -8.72 -1.40 4.44
N VAL A 2 -7.52 -0.87 4.19
CA VAL A 2 -7.17 0.53 4.53
C VAL A 2 -8.19 1.55 3.99
N SER A 3 -8.54 1.49 2.71
CA SER A 3 -9.55 2.40 2.13
C SER A 3 -10.92 2.31 2.82
N CYS A 4 -11.34 1.12 3.24
CA CYS A 4 -12.60 0.92 3.98
C CYS A 4 -12.57 1.60 5.37
N ALA A 5 -11.49 1.43 6.12
CA ALA A 5 -11.40 1.96 7.49
C ALA A 5 -11.11 3.46 7.54
N THR A 6 -10.31 3.96 6.58
CA THR A 6 -9.75 5.31 6.63
C THR A 6 -10.40 6.28 5.64
N GLY A 7 -11.05 5.78 4.59
CA GLY A 7 -11.45 6.60 3.44
C GLY A 7 -10.27 7.11 2.58
N CYS A 8 -9.03 6.80 2.96
CA CYS A 8 -7.84 7.28 2.26
C CYS A 8 -7.47 6.38 1.07
N ASN A 9 -6.74 6.95 0.10
CA ASN A 9 -6.08 6.17 -0.94
C ASN A 9 -4.93 5.35 -0.32
N PRO A 10 -4.93 4.01 -0.37
CA PRO A 10 -3.92 3.19 0.29
C PRO A 10 -2.48 3.43 -0.22
N LEU A 11 -2.31 3.93 -1.44
CA LEU A 11 -0.99 4.18 -2.04
C LEU A 11 -0.20 5.30 -1.35
N ILE A 12 -0.85 6.15 -0.56
CA ILE A 12 -0.18 7.22 0.19
C ILE A 12 0.69 6.67 1.32
N TYR A 13 0.32 5.52 1.90
CA TYR A 13 1.06 4.86 2.96
C TYR A 13 2.26 4.05 2.44
N LYS A 14 2.30 3.73 1.14
CA LYS A 14 3.42 2.99 0.55
C LYS A 14 4.70 3.84 0.59
N GLY A 15 5.73 3.33 1.26
CA GLY A 15 7.00 4.03 1.48
C GLY A 15 6.89 5.18 2.48
N TYR A 16 5.91 5.15 3.38
CA TYR A 16 5.75 6.14 4.44
C TYR A 16 6.62 5.77 5.64
N GLY A 17 7.41 6.72 6.13
CA GLY A 17 8.22 6.53 7.32
C GLY A 17 9.29 5.45 7.15
N CYS A 18 9.58 4.74 8.24
CA CYS A 18 10.57 3.67 8.31
C CYS A 18 9.97 2.27 8.14
N TYR A 19 8.66 2.10 8.31
CA TYR A 19 8.00 0.80 8.42
C TYR A 19 6.86 0.58 7.43
N CYS A 20 6.20 1.63 6.91
CA CYS A 20 5.16 1.41 5.89
C CYS A 20 5.77 1.12 4.51
N GLY A 21 6.48 0.00 4.37
CA GLY A 21 7.28 -0.37 3.20
C GLY A 21 7.98 -1.71 3.38
N PHE A 22 9.01 -2.00 2.58
CA PHE A 22 9.73 -3.27 2.66
C PHE A 22 10.87 -3.20 3.70
N LEU A 23 10.98 -4.22 4.55
CA LEU A 23 12.04 -4.42 5.55
C LEU A 23 12.21 -3.25 6.53
N GLY A 24 11.16 -2.88 7.27
CA GLY A 24 11.21 -1.74 8.20
C GLY A 24 12.28 -1.86 9.30
N SER A 25 12.95 -0.74 9.64
CA SER A 25 13.91 -0.73 10.76
C SER A 25 14.15 0.67 11.33
N GLY A 26 14.56 0.71 12.60
CA GLY A 26 14.83 1.95 13.34
C GLY A 26 13.67 2.38 14.24
N TYR A 27 13.48 3.69 14.37
CA TYR A 27 12.39 4.28 15.13
C TYR A 27 11.26 4.71 14.19
N ALA A 28 10.02 4.41 14.59
CA ALA A 28 8.86 4.90 13.87
C ALA A 28 8.84 6.43 13.91
N VAL A 29 8.59 7.06 12.77
CA VAL A 29 8.68 8.53 12.65
C VAL A 29 7.47 9.25 13.28
N ASP A 30 6.32 8.58 13.34
CA ASP A 30 5.08 9.06 13.96
C ASP A 30 4.10 7.90 14.24
N GLY A 31 2.85 8.24 14.56
CA GLY A 31 1.80 7.27 14.85
C GLY A 31 1.37 6.42 13.65
N ILE A 32 1.40 6.96 12.42
CA ILE A 32 1.10 6.20 11.20
C ILE A 32 2.18 5.15 10.98
N ASP A 33 3.45 5.55 11.10
CA ASP A 33 4.58 4.64 10.94
C ASP A 33 4.64 3.60 12.07
N SER A 34 4.14 3.95 13.26
CA SER A 34 4.00 3.01 14.39
C SER A 34 2.94 1.93 14.10
N CYS A 35 1.84 2.27 13.41
CA CYS A 35 0.87 1.27 12.95
C CYS A 35 1.53 0.26 11.99
N CYS A 36 2.36 0.74 11.08
CA CYS A 36 3.09 -0.12 10.14
C CYS A 36 4.14 -0.98 10.84
N LYS A 37 4.86 -0.45 11.84
CA LYS A 37 5.78 -1.24 12.66
C LYS A 37 5.07 -2.40 13.36
N MET A 38 3.88 -2.16 13.90
CA MET A 38 3.08 -3.21 14.54
C MET A 38 2.54 -4.23 13.52
N HIS A 39 2.26 -3.78 12.30
CA HIS A 39 1.85 -4.64 11.20
C HIS A 39 2.97 -5.58 10.74
N ASP A 40 4.19 -5.07 10.56
CA ASP A 40 5.38 -5.89 10.28
C ASP A 40 5.55 -6.97 11.36
N TRP A 41 5.46 -6.60 12.64
CA TRP A 41 5.53 -7.55 13.75
C TRP A 41 4.40 -8.59 13.73
N CYS A 42 3.19 -8.19 13.35
CA CYS A 42 2.06 -9.10 13.21
C CYS A 42 2.31 -10.13 12.10
N TYR A 43 2.88 -9.69 10.97
CA TYR A 43 3.24 -10.58 9.86
C TYR A 43 4.33 -11.56 10.26
N ASP A 44 5.39 -11.10 10.94
CA ASP A 44 6.48 -11.96 11.43
C ASP A 44 5.96 -13.03 12.40
N THR A 45 5.00 -12.67 13.25
CA THR A 45 4.42 -13.57 14.25
C THR A 45 3.27 -14.42 13.73
N ALA A 46 2.75 -14.12 12.53
CA ALA A 46 1.71 -14.93 11.89
C ALA A 46 2.21 -16.34 11.51
N ASN A 47 3.52 -16.61 11.61
CA ASN A 47 4.14 -17.92 11.43
C ASN A 47 3.59 -18.65 10.19
N CYS A 48 3.62 -17.93 9.08
CA CYS A 48 3.29 -18.45 7.76
C CYS A 48 4.58 -18.96 7.09
N PRO A 49 4.50 -19.73 6.00
CA PRO A 49 5.69 -20.08 5.22
C PRO A 49 6.14 -18.86 4.40
N MET A 50 7.39 -18.38 4.58
CA MET A 50 8.00 -17.13 4.05
C MET A 50 7.69 -16.64 2.62
N PHE A 51 7.15 -17.49 1.74
CA PHE A 51 6.72 -17.09 0.40
C PHE A 51 5.22 -16.78 0.32
N LEU A 52 4.43 -17.25 1.29
CA LEU A 52 2.99 -17.21 1.31
C LEU A 52 2.46 -15.92 1.97
N GLU A 53 3.22 -15.24 2.82
CA GLU A 53 2.82 -14.00 3.50
C GLU A 53 2.41 -12.90 2.54
N TYR A 54 3.05 -12.85 1.36
CA TYR A 54 2.78 -11.84 0.34
C TYR A 54 1.75 -12.28 -0.71
N PHE A 55 1.53 -13.58 -0.86
CA PHE A 55 0.70 -14.13 -1.95
C PHE A 55 -0.51 -14.93 -1.48
N VAL A 56 -0.70 -15.13 -0.18
CA VAL A 56 -1.87 -15.83 0.37
C VAL A 56 -3.11 -14.96 0.17
N PRO A 57 -4.05 -15.39 -0.68
CA PRO A 57 -5.31 -14.70 -0.78
C PRO A 57 -6.13 -15.01 0.47
N TYR A 58 -6.75 -13.98 1.04
CA TYR A 58 -7.74 -14.12 2.08
C TYR A 58 -8.96 -13.25 1.75
N TYR A 59 -10.12 -13.62 2.27
CA TYR A 59 -11.37 -12.91 2.01
C TYR A 59 -11.72 -11.96 3.14
N TRP A 60 -12.26 -10.80 2.77
CA TRP A 60 -12.73 -9.81 3.73
C TRP A 60 -13.90 -9.02 3.16
N LYS A 61 -14.65 -8.35 4.04
CA LYS A 61 -15.75 -7.45 3.67
C LYS A 61 -15.62 -6.12 4.39
N CYS A 62 -16.15 -5.06 3.78
CA CYS A 62 -16.29 -3.76 4.42
C CYS A 62 -17.73 -3.60 4.90
N TYR A 63 -17.94 -3.37 6.19
CA TYR A 63 -19.25 -3.09 6.75
C TYR A 63 -19.19 -1.82 7.60
N ARG A 64 -19.90 -0.76 7.19
CA ARG A 64 -19.95 0.53 7.91
C ARG A 64 -18.56 1.06 8.29
N ASN A 65 -17.66 1.15 7.31
CA ASN A 65 -16.26 1.56 7.48
C ASN A 65 -15.45 0.66 8.44
N ARG A 66 -15.90 -0.58 8.66
CA ARG A 66 -15.17 -1.58 9.44
C ARG A 66 -14.79 -2.74 8.53
N PRO A 67 -13.50 -2.99 8.27
CA PRO A 67 -13.07 -4.19 7.58
C PRO A 67 -13.30 -5.40 8.50
N LEU A 68 -13.84 -6.48 7.95
CA LEU A 68 -14.13 -7.73 8.64
C LEU A 68 -13.49 -8.87 7.86
N CYS A 69 -12.75 -9.74 8.54
CA CYS A 69 -12.22 -10.97 7.96
C CYS A 69 -13.33 -11.99 7.76
N ALA A 70 -13.40 -12.58 6.57
CA ALA A 70 -14.35 -13.65 6.30
C ALA A 70 -13.70 -14.99 6.62
N LEU A 71 -14.46 -15.87 7.29
CA LEU A 71 -14.12 -17.29 7.36
C LEU A 71 -14.65 -17.93 6.08
N ASP A 72 -13.75 -18.54 5.30
CA ASP A 72 -14.12 -19.19 4.05
C ASP A 72 -13.39 -20.53 3.87
N GLN A 73 -13.66 -21.22 2.77
CA GLN A 73 -13.07 -22.53 2.48
C GLN A 73 -11.55 -22.48 2.21
N ARG A 74 -10.98 -21.29 1.90
CA ARG A 74 -9.53 -21.11 1.66
C ARG A 74 -8.76 -20.71 2.91
N GLY A 75 -9.45 -20.34 3.99
CA GLY A 75 -8.85 -19.94 5.26
C GLY A 75 -9.78 -20.19 6.43
N GLY A 76 -9.63 -21.36 7.06
CA GLY A 76 -10.32 -21.69 8.31
C GLY A 76 -9.74 -20.97 9.53
N PRO A 77 -10.37 -21.14 10.71
CA PRO A 77 -9.86 -20.67 11.99
C PRO A 77 -8.38 -21.08 12.21
N GLY A 78 -7.53 -20.12 12.57
CA GLY A 78 -6.09 -20.32 12.78
C GLY A 78 -5.26 -20.47 11.51
N SER A 79 -5.84 -20.38 10.31
CA SER A 79 -5.07 -20.44 9.06
C SER A 79 -4.17 -19.22 8.85
N CYS A 80 -3.12 -19.38 8.03
CA CYS A 80 -2.27 -18.27 7.62
C CYS A 80 -3.09 -17.13 6.98
N ALA A 81 -4.00 -17.47 6.07
CA ALA A 81 -4.92 -16.53 5.43
C ALA A 81 -5.71 -15.70 6.45
N GLN A 82 -6.25 -16.34 7.49
CA GLN A 82 -6.98 -15.65 8.53
C GLN A 82 -6.07 -14.76 9.39
N ARG A 83 -4.89 -15.23 9.78
CA ARG A 83 -3.94 -14.45 10.60
C ARG A 83 -3.48 -13.19 9.88
N LEU A 84 -3.11 -13.30 8.60
CA LEU A 84 -2.72 -12.16 7.76
C LEU A 84 -3.89 -11.19 7.57
N CYS A 85 -5.10 -11.72 7.34
CA CYS A 85 -6.31 -10.89 7.28
C CYS A 85 -6.50 -10.05 8.54
N GLU A 86 -6.34 -10.65 9.72
CA GLU A 86 -6.47 -9.95 10.99
C GLU A 86 -5.36 -8.91 11.20
N CYS A 87 -4.12 -9.19 10.79
CA CYS A 87 -3.05 -8.20 10.77
C CYS A 87 -3.43 -6.97 9.93
N ASP A 88 -3.96 -7.17 8.73
CA ASP A 88 -4.38 -6.08 7.83
C ASP A 88 -5.61 -5.32 8.36
N ARG A 89 -6.50 -6.02 9.08
CA ARG A 89 -7.65 -5.41 9.76
C ARG A 89 -7.18 -4.49 10.89
N ILE A 90 -6.26 -4.96 11.72
CA ILE A 90 -5.65 -4.21 12.83
C ILE A 90 -4.90 -2.98 12.28
N LEU A 91 -4.08 -3.14 11.24
CA LEU A 91 -3.40 -2.03 10.56
C LEU A 91 -4.41 -0.97 10.12
N SER A 92 -5.46 -1.39 9.40
CA SER A 92 -6.47 -0.47 8.87
C SER A 92 -7.20 0.30 9.98
N GLN A 93 -7.49 -0.35 11.10
CA GLN A 93 -8.11 0.26 12.28
C GLN A 93 -7.14 1.20 13.04
N CYS A 94 -5.85 0.88 13.06
CA CYS A 94 -4.83 1.77 13.62
C CYS A 94 -4.72 3.05 12.78
N LEU A 95 -4.62 2.90 11.45
CA LEU A 95 -4.52 4.03 10.52
C LEU A 95 -5.75 4.94 10.55
N SER A 96 -6.95 4.43 10.85
CA SER A 96 -8.17 5.26 10.93
C SER A 96 -8.17 6.25 12.09
N GLN A 97 -7.19 6.19 12.99
CA GLN A 97 -7.01 7.16 14.07
C GLN A 97 -6.29 8.43 13.62
N PHE A 98 -5.74 8.45 12.40
CA PHE A 98 -4.97 9.55 11.84
C PHE A 98 -5.63 10.11 10.59
N PRO A 99 -5.47 11.42 10.29
CA PRO A 99 -5.91 11.98 9.02
C PRO A 99 -5.10 11.39 7.86
N CYS A 100 -5.69 11.37 6.66
CA CYS A 100 -4.98 10.92 5.46
C CYS A 100 -3.72 11.79 5.25
N PRO A 101 -2.52 11.18 5.19
CA PRO A 101 -1.29 11.94 5.01
C PRO A 101 -1.27 12.61 3.63
N SER A 102 -1.03 13.92 3.61
CA SER A 102 -0.88 14.72 2.39
C SER A 102 0.55 14.68 1.82
N LYS A 103 1.52 14.27 2.64
CA LYS A 103 2.94 14.10 2.28
C LYS A 103 3.49 12.85 2.95
N ARG A 104 4.46 12.20 2.31
CA ARG A 104 5.17 11.05 2.90
C ARG A 104 6.21 11.55 3.91
N ALA A 105 6.20 10.98 5.11
CA ALA A 105 7.31 11.12 6.04
C ALA A 105 8.49 10.27 5.56
N TYR A 106 9.72 10.75 5.75
CA TYR A 106 10.93 10.02 5.35
C TYR A 106 11.59 9.37 6.56
N CYS A 107 12.02 8.12 6.41
CA CYS A 107 12.84 7.46 7.41
C CYS A 107 14.20 8.15 7.57
N ARG A 108 14.54 8.54 8.81
CA ARG A 108 15.84 9.14 9.16
C ARG A 108 16.79 8.17 9.88
N ALA A 109 16.38 6.93 10.09
CA ALA A 109 17.13 5.96 10.88
C ALA A 109 18.49 5.55 10.28
N SER A 110 18.75 5.82 8.99
CA SER A 110 20.08 5.68 8.40
C SER A 110 20.31 6.69 7.27
N HIS A 111 21.56 7.19 7.16
CA HIS A 111 21.97 8.07 6.07
C HIS A 111 21.78 7.41 4.69
N TRP A 112 21.91 6.08 4.60
CA TRP A 112 21.66 5.31 3.39
C TRP A 112 20.18 5.31 2.97
N ARG A 113 19.24 5.26 3.92
CA ARG A 113 17.80 5.35 3.61
C ARG A 113 17.35 6.75 3.22
N LEU A 114 17.99 7.79 3.78
CA LEU A 114 17.78 9.15 3.32
C LEU A 114 18.20 9.29 1.84
N PHE A 115 19.33 8.70 1.48
CA PHE A 115 19.82 8.66 0.09
C PHE A 115 18.90 7.84 -0.84
N GLN A 116 18.43 6.65 -0.42
CA GLN A 116 17.42 5.88 -1.18
C GLN A 116 16.14 6.68 -1.41
N ASN A 117 15.62 7.37 -0.39
CA ASN A 117 14.41 8.18 -0.50
C ASN A 117 14.58 9.39 -1.43
N LEU A 118 15.73 10.07 -1.37
CA LEU A 118 16.06 11.19 -2.26
C LEU A 118 16.24 10.72 -3.71
N LEU A 119 16.91 9.59 -3.94
CA LEU A 119 17.05 9.02 -5.28
C LEU A 119 15.72 8.53 -5.84
N TYR A 120 14.89 7.84 -5.04
CA TYR A 120 13.57 7.39 -5.48
C TYR A 120 12.65 8.56 -5.82
N ASN A 121 12.67 9.65 -5.05
CA ASN A 121 11.89 10.85 -5.34
C ASN A 121 12.43 11.63 -6.56
N LYS A 122 13.74 11.58 -6.81
CA LYS A 122 14.37 12.14 -8.01
C LYS A 122 14.04 11.31 -9.25
N VAL A 123 14.03 9.97 -9.14
CA VAL A 123 13.65 9.05 -10.23
C VAL A 123 12.15 9.13 -10.54
N ILE A 124 11.26 9.31 -9.57
CA ILE A 124 9.82 9.52 -9.82
C ILE A 124 9.58 10.88 -10.49
N ASN A 125 10.25 11.95 -10.03
CA ASN A 125 10.17 13.25 -10.72
C ASN A 125 10.81 13.23 -12.11
N LEU A 126 11.78 12.35 -12.37
CA LEU A 126 12.34 12.10 -13.69
C LEU A 126 11.41 11.26 -14.59
N LYS A 127 10.51 10.44 -14.04
CA LYS A 127 9.51 9.67 -14.83
C LYS A 127 8.31 10.50 -15.27
N HIS A 128 8.24 11.79 -14.92
CA HIS A 128 7.25 12.72 -15.45
C HIS A 128 7.76 13.58 -16.62
N PHE A 129 8.98 13.33 -17.10
CA PHE A 129 9.50 13.88 -18.34
C PHE A 129 10.07 12.73 -19.19
N ASP A 130 9.80 12.79 -20.49
CA ASP A 130 10.20 11.85 -21.53
C ASP A 130 9.40 10.54 -21.61
N ASN A 131 8.18 10.65 -22.17
CA ASN A 131 7.64 9.61 -23.05
C ASN A 131 8.12 9.95 -24.49
N PRO A 132 9.13 9.26 -25.06
CA PRO A 132 9.59 9.53 -26.42
C PRO A 132 8.78 8.78 -27.49
N TRP A 133 7.77 8.00 -27.11
CA TRP A 133 6.89 7.31 -28.08
C TRP A 133 5.73 8.22 -28.51
N LYS A 134 6.09 9.32 -29.16
CA LYS A 134 5.20 10.06 -30.06
C LYS A 134 5.66 9.77 -31.48
N SER A 135 5.39 8.56 -31.97
CA SER A 135 5.53 8.28 -33.40
C SER A 135 4.28 8.76 -34.10
N LYS A 136 4.44 9.84 -34.88
CA LYS A 136 3.49 10.28 -35.88
C LYS A 136 3.65 9.38 -37.09
N ASP A 137 2.55 8.81 -37.56
CA ASP A 137 2.26 8.55 -38.98
C ASP A 137 0.75 8.88 -39.10
N GLY A 138 0.34 9.98 -39.75
CA GLY A 138 0.04 9.99 -41.19
C GLY A 138 -1.25 9.18 -41.42
N GLY A 139 -2.46 9.76 -41.33
CA GLY A 139 -3.02 10.67 -42.33
C GLY A 139 -3.90 9.87 -43.31
N PHE A 140 -5.22 9.84 -43.09
CA PHE A 140 -6.20 9.72 -44.17
C PHE A 140 -7.51 10.39 -43.76
N HIS A 141 -7.97 11.23 -44.67
CA HIS A 141 -9.21 11.99 -44.70
C HIS A 141 -10.33 11.03 -45.11
N GLU A 142 -11.51 11.11 -44.54
CA GLU A 142 -12.76 10.99 -45.30
C GLU A 142 -13.95 11.42 -44.45
N ASP A 143 -14.69 12.35 -45.04
CA ASP A 143 -15.95 12.93 -44.59
C ASP A 143 -17.04 11.87 -44.40
N HIS A 144 -18.03 12.15 -43.56
CA HIS A 144 -19.45 12.19 -43.96
C HIS A 144 -20.38 12.50 -42.77
N SER A 145 -20.95 13.70 -42.84
CA SER A 145 -22.41 13.97 -42.91
C SER A 145 -23.39 13.24 -41.98
N GLY A 146 -24.17 14.03 -41.22
CA GLY A 146 -25.59 13.79 -40.90
C GLY A 146 -25.87 12.73 -39.82
N GLY A 147 -26.64 12.97 -38.77
CA GLY A 147 -27.86 13.77 -38.72
C GLY A 147 -29.00 12.84 -38.31
N THR A 148 -29.37 12.87 -37.03
CA THR A 148 -30.73 12.90 -36.44
C THR A 148 -30.65 12.59 -34.95
#